data_AF-A0A961V8J1-F1
#
_entry.id   AF-A0A961V8J1-F1
#
_cell.length_a   1.000
_cell.length_b   1.000
_cell.length_c   1.000
_cell.angle_alpha   90.00
_cell.angle_beta   90.00
_cell.angle_gamma   90.00
#
_symmetry.space_group_name_H-M   'P 1'
#
loop_
_entity.id
_entity.type
_entity.pdbx_description
1 polymer ?
#
loop_
_entity_poly.entity_id
_entity_poly.type
_entity_poly.pdbx_seq_one_letter_code
_entity_poly.pdbx_strand_id
1 'polypeptide(L)'
;MRSLLENDEARAELLIALCLIVLSVAVWIAADTLPPPIFDPVGSAAVPKAVAVLIAILSLAMLGQRLKGHADVGTVPEPADPDPAPPPLRYGIATACFAVMVAYPLVMGIGLFGFREATFLFVLALGGFLARFDRRTMLILLPVALVLAIGLSQLFSDVFYIDLPVTAWLPF
;
A
#
# COMPACT_ATOMS: atom_id res chain seq x y z
N MET A 1 31.34 16.06 -2.53
CA MET A 1 30.15 15.86 -1.65
C MET A 1 28.95 15.31 -2.43
N ARG A 2 28.58 15.88 -3.59
CA ARG A 2 27.49 15.39 -4.46
C ARG A 2 27.66 13.94 -4.96
N SER A 3 28.88 13.54 -5.34
CA SER A 3 29.16 12.18 -5.84
C SER A 3 29.10 11.07 -4.77
N LEU A 4 29.15 11.41 -3.48
CA LEU A 4 29.01 10.41 -2.40
C LEU A 4 27.53 10.12 -2.14
N LEU A 5 26.68 11.16 -2.14
CA LEU A 5 25.23 11.04 -1.99
C LEU A 5 24.59 10.24 -3.13
N GLU A 6 25.04 10.48 -4.37
CA GLU A 6 24.54 9.79 -5.56
C GLU A 6 24.80 8.27 -5.52
N ASN A 7 25.95 7.87 -4.96
CA ASN A 7 26.28 6.46 -4.75
C ASN A 7 25.47 5.82 -3.61
N ASP A 8 25.18 6.56 -2.54
CA ASP A 8 24.38 6.06 -1.42
C ASP A 8 22.90 5.90 -1.80
N GLU A 9 22.35 6.81 -2.59
CA GLU A 9 20.99 6.72 -3.13
C GLU A 9 20.85 5.53 -4.09
N ALA A 10 21.81 5.34 -4.99
CA ALA A 10 21.83 4.20 -5.91
C ALA A 10 21.94 2.86 -5.15
N ARG A 11 22.77 2.81 -4.10
CA ARG A 11 22.87 1.63 -3.22
C ARG A 11 21.59 1.38 -2.46
N ALA A 12 20.97 2.42 -1.89
CA ALA A 12 19.73 2.30 -1.15
C ALA A 12 18.60 1.78 -2.05
N GLU A 13 18.47 2.30 -3.27
CA GLU A 13 17.43 1.86 -4.19
C GLU A 13 17.67 0.42 -4.68
N LEU A 14 18.92 0.03 -4.95
CA LEU A 14 19.26 -1.34 -5.29
C LEU A 14 18.96 -2.31 -4.12
N LEU A 15 19.27 -1.91 -2.89
CA LEU A 15 18.96 -2.67 -1.68
C LEU A 15 17.45 -2.80 -1.48
N ILE A 16 16.68 -1.72 -1.69
CA ILE A 16 15.22 -1.74 -1.60
C ILE A 16 14.63 -2.67 -2.65
N ALA A 17 15.05 -2.54 -3.92
CA ALA A 17 14.57 -3.40 -5.00
C ALA A 17 14.88 -4.88 -4.73
N LEU A 18 16.09 -5.19 -4.25
CA LEU A 18 16.48 -6.55 -3.86
C LEU A 18 15.62 -7.07 -2.70
N CYS A 19 15.43 -6.27 -1.65
CA CYS A 19 14.57 -6.62 -0.51
C CYS A 19 13.12 -6.90 -0.94
N LEU A 20 12.57 -6.09 -1.86
CA LEU A 20 11.21 -6.28 -2.36
C LEU A 20 11.08 -7.54 -3.23
N ILE A 21 12.11 -7.89 -4.02
CA ILE A 21 12.15 -9.16 -4.76
C ILE A 21 12.16 -10.33 -3.79
N VAL A 22 13.02 -10.29 -2.75
CA VAL A 22 13.08 -11.34 -1.73
C VAL A 22 11.73 -11.47 -1.00
N LEU A 23 11.12 -10.34 -0.64
CA LEU A 23 9.79 -10.31 -0.02
C LEU A 23 8.72 -10.94 -0.93
N SER A 24 8.72 -10.60 -2.22
CA SER A 24 7.79 -11.17 -3.20
C SER A 24 7.92 -12.70 -3.27
N VAL A 25 9.15 -13.22 -3.37
CA VAL A 25 9.40 -14.67 -3.37
C VAL A 25 8.93 -15.31 -2.06
N ALA A 26 9.21 -14.69 -0.92
CA ALA A 26 8.77 -15.19 0.37
C ALA A 26 7.22 -15.25 0.47
N VAL A 27 6.53 -14.22 0.00
CA VAL A 27 5.06 -14.19 -0.04
C VAL A 27 4.51 -15.27 -0.97
N TRP A 28 5.15 -15.50 -2.12
CA TRP A 28 4.75 -16.56 -3.04
C TRP A 28 4.86 -17.95 -2.40
N ILE A 29 6.01 -18.24 -1.76
CA ILE A 29 6.23 -19.52 -1.06
C ILE A 29 5.21 -19.69 0.07
N ALA A 30 4.97 -18.64 0.87
CA ALA A 30 3.96 -18.66 1.92
C ALA A 30 2.56 -18.94 1.35
N ALA A 31 2.23 -18.37 0.18
CA ALA A 31 0.96 -18.59 -0.47
C ALA A 31 0.78 -20.05 -0.95
N ASP A 32 1.86 -20.75 -1.31
CA ASP A 32 1.81 -22.17 -1.68
C ASP A 32 1.60 -23.12 -0.49
N THR A 33 1.82 -22.63 0.74
CA THR A 33 1.51 -23.41 1.96
C THR A 33 0.02 -23.38 2.34
N LEU A 34 -0.78 -22.53 1.69
CA LEU A 34 -2.21 -22.45 1.95
C LEU A 34 -2.93 -23.70 1.40
N PRO A 35 -3.91 -24.26 2.13
CA PRO A 35 -4.68 -25.39 1.66
C PRO A 35 -5.31 -25.10 0.30
N PRO A 36 -5.34 -26.10 -0.62
CA PRO A 36 -5.99 -25.92 -1.91
C PRO A 36 -7.47 -25.58 -1.69
N PRO A 37 -8.01 -24.61 -2.45
CA PRO A 37 -9.36 -24.13 -2.23
C PRO A 37 -10.37 -25.21 -2.63
N ILE A 38 -11.17 -25.63 -1.65
CA ILE A 38 -12.21 -26.65 -1.83
C ILE A 38 -13.57 -25.97 -2.08
N PHE A 39 -13.76 -24.74 -1.57
CA PHE A 39 -15.05 -24.06 -1.52
C PHE A 39 -15.05 -22.64 -2.09
N ASP A 40 -13.89 -22.04 -2.39
CA ASP A 40 -13.79 -20.68 -2.94
C ASP A 40 -13.40 -20.66 -4.42
N PRO A 41 -14.14 -19.93 -5.28
CA PRO A 41 -13.91 -19.90 -6.72
C PRO A 41 -12.56 -19.30 -7.13
N VAL A 42 -12.02 -18.35 -6.33
CA VAL A 42 -10.75 -17.67 -6.62
C VAL A 42 -9.57 -18.33 -5.90
N GLY A 43 -9.84 -18.91 -4.74
CA GLY A 43 -8.87 -19.57 -3.87
C GLY A 43 -8.09 -18.65 -2.95
N SER A 44 -7.87 -19.09 -1.71
CA SER A 44 -7.22 -18.34 -0.63
C SER A 44 -5.81 -17.85 -0.97
N ALA A 45 -5.10 -18.56 -1.84
CA ALA A 45 -3.76 -18.20 -2.30
C ALA A 45 -3.72 -17.15 -3.43
N ALA A 46 -4.86 -16.84 -4.08
CA ALA A 46 -4.87 -15.99 -5.26
C ALA A 46 -4.46 -14.54 -4.96
N VAL A 47 -4.97 -13.95 -3.87
CA VAL A 47 -4.63 -12.57 -3.49
C VAL A 47 -3.14 -12.44 -3.11
N PRO A 48 -2.58 -13.27 -2.21
CA PRO A 48 -1.14 -13.24 -1.91
C PRO A 48 -0.26 -13.43 -3.16
N LYS A 49 -0.63 -14.34 -4.07
CA LYS A 49 0.12 -14.56 -5.32
C LYS A 49 0.06 -13.37 -6.26
N ALA A 50 -1.11 -12.76 -6.45
CA ALA A 50 -1.27 -11.57 -7.28
C ALA A 50 -0.42 -10.40 -6.74
N VAL A 51 -0.43 -10.19 -5.42
CA VAL A 51 0.41 -9.17 -4.77
C VAL A 51 1.90 -9.48 -4.95
N ALA A 52 2.32 -10.74 -4.76
CA ALA A 52 3.70 -11.15 -5.00
C ALA A 52 4.14 -10.85 -6.44
N VAL A 53 3.32 -11.21 -7.45
CA VAL A 53 3.60 -10.89 -8.86
C VAL A 53 3.74 -9.38 -9.08
N LEU A 54 2.82 -8.59 -8.53
CA LEU A 54 2.87 -7.13 -8.69
C LEU A 54 4.15 -6.54 -8.08
N ILE A 55 4.52 -6.96 -6.87
CA ILE A 55 5.78 -6.54 -6.22
C ILE A 55 6.98 -6.96 -7.08
N ALA A 56 6.99 -8.17 -7.63
CA ALA A 56 8.07 -8.64 -8.50
C ALA A 56 8.19 -7.76 -9.75
N ILE A 57 7.08 -7.51 -10.45
CA ILE A 57 7.06 -6.67 -11.66
C ILE A 57 7.59 -5.27 -11.36
N LEU A 58 7.08 -4.62 -10.31
CA LEU A 58 7.51 -3.27 -9.94
C LEU A 58 8.99 -3.23 -9.55
N SER A 59 9.46 -4.19 -8.77
CA SER A 59 10.86 -4.25 -8.33
C SER A 59 11.82 -4.53 -9.50
N LEU A 60 11.42 -5.39 -10.43
CA LEU A 60 12.17 -5.64 -11.67
C LEU A 60 12.15 -4.41 -12.58
N ALA A 61 11.04 -3.67 -12.65
CA ALA A 61 10.96 -2.43 -13.42
C ALA A 61 11.92 -1.37 -12.85
N MET A 62 11.99 -1.20 -11.53
CA MET A 62 12.96 -0.31 -10.87
C MET A 62 14.40 -0.70 -11.22
N LEU A 63 14.74 -2.00 -11.11
CA LEU A 63 16.07 -2.50 -11.45
C LEU A 63 16.38 -2.27 -12.94
N GLY A 64 15.41 -2.51 -13.83
CA GLY A 64 15.53 -2.30 -15.27
C GLY A 64 15.71 -0.83 -15.66
N GLN A 65 15.02 0.09 -14.99
CA GLN A 65 15.19 1.54 -15.21
C GLN A 65 16.59 2.00 -14.81
N ARG A 66 17.11 1.49 -13.69
CA ARG A 66 18.50 1.76 -13.25
C ARG A 66 19.54 1.20 -14.21
N LEU A 67 19.39 -0.04 -14.67
CA LEU A 67 20.30 -0.64 -15.66
C LEU A 67 20.29 0.13 -16.99
N LYS A 68 19.17 0.77 -17.34
CA LYS A 68 19.02 1.65 -18.51
C LYS A 68 19.48 3.09 -18.26
N GLY A 69 20.07 3.41 -17.11
CA GLY A 69 20.54 4.75 -16.76
C GLY A 69 19.43 5.78 -16.52
N HIS A 70 18.16 5.35 -16.52
CA HIS A 70 17.01 6.20 -16.21
C HIS A 70 16.71 6.09 -14.71
N ALA A 71 17.64 6.56 -13.88
CA ALA A 71 17.48 6.63 -12.42
C ALA A 71 16.43 7.66 -11.98
N ASP A 72 15.86 8.42 -12.91
CA ASP A 72 15.04 9.60 -12.64
C ASP A 72 13.55 9.37 -12.92
N VAL A 73 13.02 8.19 -12.58
CA VAL A 73 11.58 7.88 -12.73
C VAL A 73 10.78 8.18 -11.44
N GLY A 74 11.34 9.04 -10.58
CA GLY A 74 10.67 9.61 -9.42
C GLY A 74 10.01 10.97 -9.68
N THR A 75 10.24 11.57 -10.86
CA THR A 75 9.64 12.86 -11.22
C THR A 75 8.34 12.62 -11.98
N VAL A 76 7.21 12.69 -11.26
CA VAL A 76 5.94 13.07 -11.89
C VAL A 76 6.21 14.36 -12.68
N PRO A 77 5.79 14.49 -13.96
CA PRO A 77 6.01 15.72 -14.72
C PRO A 77 5.35 16.88 -13.98
N GLU A 78 6.15 17.65 -13.26
CA GLU A 78 5.72 18.88 -12.63
C GLU A 78 5.46 19.89 -13.77
N PRO A 79 4.25 20.49 -13.87
CA PRO A 79 4.05 21.56 -14.83
C PRO A 79 5.11 22.63 -14.58
N ALA A 80 5.79 23.07 -15.64
CA ALA A 80 6.92 23.97 -15.60
C ALA A 80 6.57 25.32 -14.95
N ASP A 81 6.70 25.40 -13.63
CA ASP A 81 6.77 26.62 -12.84
C ASP A 81 8.17 26.70 -12.19
N PRO A 82 8.68 27.90 -11.90
CA PRO A 82 10.06 28.10 -11.51
C PRO A 82 10.37 27.47 -10.13
N ASP A 83 11.23 26.46 -10.17
CA ASP A 83 11.90 25.72 -9.07
C ASP A 83 11.70 26.31 -7.66
N PRO A 84 10.69 25.86 -6.90
CA PRO A 84 10.70 25.98 -5.46
C PRO A 84 11.63 24.89 -4.91
N ALA A 85 12.60 25.30 -4.09
CA ALA A 85 13.56 24.43 -3.42
C ALA A 85 12.95 23.08 -2.96
N PRO A 86 13.69 21.95 -3.08
CA PRO A 86 13.16 20.62 -2.82
C PRO A 86 12.44 20.59 -1.47
N PRO A 87 11.18 20.13 -1.43
CA PRO A 87 10.39 20.15 -0.21
C PRO A 87 11.15 19.39 0.89
N PRO A 88 11.23 19.93 2.11
CA PRO A 88 11.98 19.27 3.18
C PRO A 88 11.40 17.87 3.40
N LEU A 89 12.25 16.84 3.44
CA LEU A 89 11.86 15.47 3.73
C LEU A 89 11.10 15.41 5.06
N ARG A 90 9.80 15.16 4.98
CA ARG A 90 8.90 15.14 6.15
C ARG A 90 8.84 13.73 6.72
N TYR A 91 9.94 13.29 7.33
CA TYR A 91 10.03 11.98 7.98
C TYR A 91 8.86 11.71 8.95
N GLY A 92 8.34 12.75 9.61
CA GLY A 92 7.18 12.64 10.50
C GLY A 92 5.87 12.22 9.81
N ILE A 93 5.64 12.65 8.57
CA ILE A 93 4.43 12.24 7.82
C ILE A 93 4.62 10.82 7.28
N ALA A 94 5.80 10.51 6.75
CA ALA A 94 6.11 9.16 6.25
C ALA A 94 5.97 8.10 7.35
N THR A 95 6.47 8.39 8.56
CA THR A 95 6.34 7.51 9.72
C THR A 95 4.88 7.39 10.19
N ALA A 96 4.11 8.47 10.18
CA ALA A 96 2.68 8.42 10.49
C ALA A 96 1.89 7.55 9.49
N CYS A 97 2.14 7.72 8.19
CA CYS A 97 1.51 6.91 7.14
C CYS A 97 1.86 5.43 7.28
N PHE A 98 3.13 5.13 7.55
CA PHE A 98 3.56 3.75 7.80
C PHE A 98 2.88 3.17 9.06
N ALA A 99 2.81 3.94 10.14
CA ALA A 99 2.12 3.50 11.35
C ALA A 99 0.64 3.20 11.10
N VAL A 100 -0.05 4.03 10.32
CA VAL A 100 -1.45 3.78 9.91
C VAL A 100 -1.58 2.52 9.06
N MET A 101 -0.65 2.30 8.11
CA MET A 101 -0.60 1.10 7.27
C MET A 101 -0.44 -0.18 8.08
N VAL A 102 0.39 -0.16 9.13
CA VAL A 102 0.59 -1.32 10.03
C VAL A 102 -0.57 -1.48 11.01
N ALA A 103 -1.13 -0.38 11.51
CA ALA A 103 -2.25 -0.42 12.45
C ALA A 103 -3.52 -0.99 11.81
N TYR A 104 -3.77 -0.72 10.53
CA TYR A 104 -4.96 -1.19 9.81
C TYR A 104 -5.19 -2.71 9.90
N PRO A 105 -4.27 -3.59 9.47
CA PRO A 105 -4.44 -5.03 9.58
C PRO A 105 -4.39 -5.53 11.04
N LEU A 106 -3.60 -4.88 11.92
CA LEU A 106 -3.52 -5.27 13.34
C LEU A 106 -4.85 -5.11 14.06
N VAL A 107 -5.51 -3.97 13.83
CA VAL A 107 -6.79 -3.63 14.45
C VAL A 107 -7.90 -4.60 14.01
N MET A 108 -7.90 -5.03 12.75
CA MET A 108 -8.79 -6.08 12.28
C MET A 108 -8.41 -7.46 12.85
N GLY A 109 -7.11 -7.75 12.97
CA GLY A 109 -6.62 -9.03 13.51
C GLY A 109 -7.01 -9.29 14.97
N ILE A 110 -7.18 -8.23 15.78
CA ILE A 110 -7.69 -8.32 17.15
C ILE A 110 -9.24 -8.26 17.25
N GLY A 111 -9.94 -8.14 16.11
CA GLY A 111 -11.40 -8.08 16.04
C GLY A 111 -12.03 -6.76 16.52
N LEU A 112 -11.22 -5.71 16.71
CA LEU A 112 -11.71 -4.43 17.25
C LEU A 112 -12.58 -3.68 16.24
N PHE A 113 -12.26 -3.75 14.95
CA PHE A 113 -13.07 -3.20 13.88
C PHE A 113 -13.21 -4.22 12.75
N GLY A 114 -14.38 -4.26 12.13
CA GLY A 114 -14.60 -5.00 10.89
C GLY A 114 -13.97 -4.29 9.71
N PHE A 115 -13.94 -4.98 8.56
CA PHE A 115 -13.27 -4.50 7.35
C PHE A 115 -13.77 -3.13 6.89
N ARG A 116 -15.09 -2.87 6.98
CA ARG A 116 -15.71 -1.62 6.50
C ARG A 116 -15.26 -0.42 7.32
N GLU A 117 -15.36 -0.52 8.64
CA GLU A 117 -14.99 0.53 9.58
C GLU A 117 -13.49 0.76 9.58
N ALA A 118 -12.69 -0.32 9.56
CA ALA A 118 -11.25 -0.23 9.48
C ALA A 118 -10.79 0.44 8.18
N THR A 119 -11.39 0.09 7.03
CA THR A 119 -11.06 0.69 5.72
C THR A 119 -11.44 2.18 5.70
N PHE A 120 -12.61 2.53 6.22
CA PHE A 120 -13.06 3.91 6.29
C PHE A 120 -12.10 4.77 7.13
N LEU A 121 -11.75 4.30 8.33
CA LEU A 121 -10.79 4.99 9.21
C LEU A 121 -9.39 5.03 8.60
N PHE A 122 -8.95 3.96 7.93
CA PHE A 122 -7.66 3.90 7.25
C PHE A 122 -7.57 4.96 6.15
N VAL A 123 -8.55 5.04 5.23
CA VAL A 123 -8.54 6.02 4.14
C VAL A 123 -8.61 7.45 4.68
N LEU A 124 -9.43 7.69 5.71
CA LEU A 124 -9.52 9.00 6.35
C LEU A 124 -8.23 9.41 7.06
N ALA A 125 -7.63 8.49 7.83
CA ALA A 125 -6.39 8.77 8.56
C ALA A 125 -5.24 9.00 7.58
N LEU A 126 -5.06 8.10 6.62
CA LEU A 126 -3.97 8.19 5.64
C LEU A 126 -4.11 9.44 4.76
N GLY A 127 -5.29 9.67 4.18
CA GLY A 127 -5.56 10.86 3.39
C GLY A 127 -5.50 12.14 4.25
N GLY A 128 -5.91 12.08 5.51
CA GLY A 128 -5.78 13.17 6.48
C GLY A 128 -4.33 13.53 6.78
N PHE A 129 -3.45 12.55 7.02
CA PHE A 129 -2.02 12.79 7.22
C PHE A 129 -1.36 13.38 5.97
N LEU A 130 -1.71 12.90 4.77
CA LEU A 130 -1.23 13.46 3.50
C LEU A 130 -1.72 14.89 3.27
N ALA A 131 -3.01 15.16 3.54
CA ALA A 131 -3.64 16.46 3.37
C ALA A 131 -3.48 17.41 4.56
N ARG A 132 -2.74 17.00 5.60
CA ARG A 132 -2.59 17.70 6.89
C ARG A 132 -3.92 18.09 7.55
N PHE A 133 -4.93 17.24 7.40
CA PHE A 133 -6.28 17.47 7.91
C PHE A 133 -6.89 18.80 7.45
N ASP A 134 -6.56 19.24 6.23
CA ASP A 134 -7.23 20.40 5.63
C ASP A 134 -8.74 20.13 5.51
N ARG A 135 -9.55 21.07 5.99
CA ARG A 135 -11.01 20.90 6.07
C ARG A 135 -11.66 20.67 4.71
N ARG A 136 -11.18 21.33 3.65
CA ARG A 136 -11.75 21.16 2.30
C ARG A 136 -11.39 19.80 1.75
N THR A 137 -10.14 19.38 1.91
CA THR A 137 -9.73 18.04 1.48
C THR A 137 -10.42 16.96 2.28
N MET A 138 -10.58 17.10 3.59
CA MET A 138 -11.32 16.14 4.42
C MET A 138 -12.80 16.02 4.03
N LEU A 139 -13.44 17.12 3.63
CA LEU A 139 -14.82 17.10 3.12
C LEU A 139 -14.96 16.28 1.83
N ILE A 140 -13.95 16.30 0.96
CA ILE A 140 -13.91 15.48 -0.26
C ILE A 140 -13.49 14.03 0.07
N LEU A 141 -12.59 13.86 1.04
CA LEU A 141 -12.08 12.56 1.43
C LEU A 141 -13.15 11.70 2.12
N LEU A 142 -14.08 12.33 2.84
CA LEU A 142 -15.17 11.65 3.54
C LEU A 142 -16.05 10.77 2.61
N PRO A 143 -16.65 11.30 1.52
CA PRO A 143 -17.41 10.46 0.60
C PRO A 143 -16.52 9.44 -0.13
N VAL A 144 -15.27 9.77 -0.45
CA VAL A 144 -14.33 8.83 -1.07
C VAL A 144 -14.05 7.64 -0.14
N ALA A 145 -13.76 7.89 1.13
CA ALA A 145 -13.55 6.87 2.14
C ALA A 145 -14.78 5.99 2.32
N LEU A 146 -15.97 6.58 2.31
CA LEU A 146 -17.24 5.85 2.43
C LEU A 146 -17.47 4.93 1.22
N VAL A 147 -17.30 5.47 0.01
CA VAL A 147 -17.46 4.71 -1.24
C VAL A 147 -16.44 3.58 -1.33
N LEU A 148 -15.17 3.81 -0.96
CA LEU A 148 -14.17 2.75 -0.94
C LEU A 148 -14.46 1.68 0.11
N ALA A 149 -14.83 2.07 1.33
CA ALA A 149 -15.13 1.12 2.39
C ALA A 149 -16.29 0.19 2.01
N ILE A 150 -17.37 0.74 1.44
CA ILE A 150 -18.52 -0.05 0.99
C ILE A 150 -18.18 -0.83 -0.28
N GLY A 151 -17.63 -0.17 -1.29
CA GLY A 151 -17.35 -0.77 -2.59
C GLY A 151 -16.34 -1.92 -2.51
N LEU A 152 -15.28 -1.78 -1.70
CA LEU A 152 -14.34 -2.87 -1.47
C LEU A 152 -14.99 -4.01 -0.68
N SER A 153 -15.83 -3.71 0.31
CA SER A 153 -16.52 -4.77 1.06
C SER A 153 -17.43 -5.60 0.16
N GLN A 154 -18.19 -4.95 -0.73
CA GLN A 154 -19.05 -5.64 -1.70
C GLN A 154 -18.22 -6.38 -2.74
N LEU A 155 -17.13 -5.80 -3.24
CA LEU A 155 -16.26 -6.47 -4.19
C LEU A 155 -15.68 -7.76 -3.58
N PHE A 156 -15.22 -7.71 -2.33
CA PHE A 156 -14.67 -8.89 -1.66
C PHE A 156 -15.73 -9.95 -1.35
N SER A 157 -16.91 -9.54 -0.85
CA SER A 157 -17.97 -10.49 -0.49
C SER A 157 -18.74 -11.03 -1.70
N ASP A 158 -19.13 -10.18 -2.64
CA ASP A 158 -20.04 -10.57 -3.73
C ASP A 158 -19.31 -11.06 -4.98
N VAL A 159 -18.09 -10.54 -5.25
CA VAL A 159 -17.33 -10.91 -6.46
C VAL A 159 -16.24 -11.93 -6.14
N PHE A 160 -15.51 -11.74 -5.03
CA PHE A 160 -14.44 -12.65 -4.65
C PHE A 160 -14.86 -13.75 -3.68
N TYR A 161 -16.07 -13.68 -3.11
CA TYR A 161 -16.58 -14.64 -2.12
C TYR A 161 -15.63 -14.83 -0.93
N ILE A 162 -14.97 -13.74 -0.50
CA ILE A 162 -14.02 -13.76 0.62
C ILE A 162 -14.74 -13.33 1.90
N ASP A 163 -14.64 -14.17 2.93
CA ASP A 163 -15.08 -13.82 4.28
C ASP A 163 -14.22 -12.68 4.86
N LEU A 164 -14.88 -11.57 5.17
CA LEU A 164 -14.24 -10.40 5.77
C LEU A 164 -14.43 -10.40 7.28
N PRO A 165 -13.45 -9.90 8.05
CA PRO A 165 -13.61 -9.77 9.49
C PRO A 165 -14.79 -8.84 9.79
N VAL A 166 -15.75 -9.37 10.53
CA VAL A 166 -16.89 -8.63 11.08
C VAL A 166 -16.53 -8.04 12.44
N THR A 167 -17.12 -6.89 12.73
CA THR A 167 -16.85 -6.17 13.98
C THR A 167 -17.39 -6.96 15.18
N ALA A 168 -16.59 -7.13 16.23
CA ALA A 168 -16.93 -7.98 17.38
C ALA A 168 -18.20 -7.59 18.16
N TRP A 169 -18.74 -6.38 17.97
CA TRP A 169 -19.94 -5.87 18.67
C TRP A 169 -21.17 -5.67 17.79
N LEU A 170 -21.15 -6.07 16.51
CA LEU A 170 -22.35 -6.11 15.66
C LEU A 170 -22.70 -7.56 15.34
N PRO A 171 -23.71 -8.14 16.04
CA PRO A 171 -24.05 -9.55 15.90
C PRO A 171 -25.02 -9.81 14.74
N PHE A 172 -24.67 -9.49 13.49
CA PHE A 172 -25.49 -9.89 12.33
C PHE A 172 -24.62 -10.15 11.10
#